data_AF-A0A961YGD5-F1
#
_entry.id   AF-A0A961YGD5-F1
#
_cell.length_a   1.000
_cell.length_b   1.000
_cell.length_c   1.000
_cell.angle_alpha   90.00
_cell.angle_beta   90.00
_cell.angle_gamma   90.00
#
_symmetry.space_group_name_H-M   'P 1'
#
loop_
_entity.id
_entity.type
_entity.pdbx_description
1 polymer ?
#
loop_
_entity_poly.entity_id
_entity_poly.type
_entity_poly.pdbx_seq_one_letter_code
_entity_poly.pdbx_strand_id
1 'polypeptide(L)'
;MKLRISLLTFTAGIALAAGSAMAADLKFPIGEDSRFSWQSYEDFAKSHDLSGQTLSIFGPWLGPDKDLVVSMLAYFEEATGATVEYAGSDSFEQQIVIDTQAGSPPNIAVFPQPGLAADLASKGDLVPLGDDVKNWLIDNYAAGQSWVDLSSYKGKDGEKHLYAFPYKADLKSLVWYVPENFADAGYEVPQTMEDLKALTEQIVADG
;
A
#
# COMPACT_ATOMS: atom_id res chain seq x y z
N MET A 1 31.89 32.79 -67.23
CA MET A 1 31.79 31.40 -66.75
C MET A 1 30.43 31.26 -66.05
N LYS A 2 29.49 30.53 -66.66
CA LYS A 2 28.12 30.33 -66.18
C LYS A 2 28.08 29.13 -65.23
N LEU A 3 27.38 29.21 -64.10
CA LEU A 3 26.73 28.07 -63.40
C LEU A 3 25.76 28.67 -62.35
N ARG A 4 24.49 28.87 -62.70
CA ARG A 4 23.32 27.97 -62.52
C ARG A 4 22.83 27.89 -61.07
N ILE A 5 21.76 28.66 -60.83
CA ILE A 5 20.77 28.54 -59.76
C ILE A 5 20.13 27.16 -59.84
N SER A 6 20.02 26.45 -58.71
CA SER A 6 19.11 25.31 -58.58
C SER A 6 18.39 25.42 -57.24
N LEU A 7 17.12 25.83 -57.31
CA LEU A 7 16.13 25.59 -56.26
C LEU A 7 15.92 24.08 -56.12
N LEU A 8 15.92 23.57 -54.89
CA LEU A 8 15.28 22.31 -54.55
C LEU A 8 14.46 22.52 -53.28
N THR A 9 13.20 22.87 -53.50
CA THR A 9 12.13 22.72 -52.52
C THR A 9 11.78 21.23 -52.48
N PHE A 10 11.92 20.59 -51.32
CA PHE A 10 11.34 19.28 -51.06
C PHE A 10 10.61 19.31 -49.71
N THR A 11 9.32 19.59 -49.78
CA THR A 11 8.36 19.30 -48.71
C THR A 11 7.87 17.86 -48.86
N ALA A 12 7.99 17.04 -47.82
CA ALA A 12 6.88 16.31 -47.20
C ALA A 12 7.34 15.02 -46.49
N GLY A 13 6.97 14.91 -45.21
CA GLY A 13 6.34 13.71 -44.66
C GLY A 13 7.17 12.81 -43.74
N ILE A 14 6.51 12.40 -42.65
CA ILE A 14 6.76 11.21 -41.79
C ILE A 14 7.69 11.53 -40.59
N ALA A 15 7.34 11.31 -39.32
CA ALA A 15 6.25 10.52 -38.72
C ALA A 15 5.70 11.23 -37.47
N LEU A 16 4.39 11.13 -37.25
CA LEU A 16 3.86 11.08 -35.89
C LEU A 16 4.56 9.91 -35.20
N ALA A 17 5.48 10.21 -34.28
CA ALA A 17 5.82 9.25 -33.24
C ALA A 17 4.55 9.07 -32.42
N ALA A 18 3.78 8.03 -32.77
CA ALA A 18 2.87 7.43 -31.81
C ALA A 18 3.71 7.21 -30.55
N GLY A 19 3.29 7.82 -29.44
CA GLY A 19 3.88 7.54 -28.14
C GLY A 19 3.76 6.05 -27.93
N SER A 20 4.86 5.34 -28.14
CA SER A 20 5.05 4.04 -27.52
C SER A 20 4.89 4.31 -26.04
N ALA A 21 3.74 3.92 -25.49
CA ALA A 21 3.57 3.72 -24.07
C ALA A 21 4.82 2.94 -23.63
N MET A 22 5.69 3.61 -22.88
CA MET A 22 6.76 2.93 -22.17
C MET A 22 6.00 2.10 -21.15
N ALA A 23 5.70 0.84 -21.50
CA ALA A 23 5.15 -0.10 -20.55
C ALA A 23 6.06 -0.06 -19.32
N ALA A 24 5.49 0.19 -18.14
CA ALA A 24 6.26 0.16 -16.92
C ALA A 24 7.02 -1.18 -16.82
N ASP A 25 8.27 -1.16 -16.34
CA ASP A 25 9.05 -2.37 -16.07
C ASP A 25 8.46 -3.05 -14.82
N LEU A 26 7.31 -3.71 -15.02
CA LEU A 26 6.55 -4.37 -13.97
C LEU A 26 7.24 -5.65 -13.54
N LYS A 27 7.32 -5.88 -12.22
CA LYS A 27 8.03 -7.03 -11.62
C LYS A 27 7.59 -8.39 -12.17
N PHE A 28 6.30 -8.51 -12.49
CA PHE A 28 5.69 -9.61 -13.21
C PHE A 28 4.96 -9.03 -14.42
N PRO A 29 5.27 -9.47 -15.66
CA PRO A 29 4.57 -9.01 -16.84
C PRO A 29 3.07 -9.32 -16.77
N ILE A 30 2.24 -8.36 -17.21
CA ILE A 30 0.78 -8.52 -17.22
C ILE A 30 0.40 -9.67 -18.16
N GLY A 31 -0.46 -10.56 -17.68
CA GLY A 31 -0.92 -11.73 -18.44
C GLY A 31 0.01 -12.95 -18.33
N GLU A 32 1.19 -12.80 -17.72
CA GLU A 32 2.11 -13.90 -17.45
C GLU A 32 1.99 -14.42 -16.01
N ASP A 33 2.30 -15.69 -15.77
CA ASP A 33 2.16 -16.35 -14.47
C ASP A 33 0.69 -16.55 -14.03
N SER A 34 0.25 -17.81 -14.01
CA SER A 34 -1.12 -18.21 -13.71
C SER A 34 -1.51 -18.08 -12.24
N ARG A 35 -0.59 -17.68 -11.36
CA ARG A 35 -0.88 -17.42 -9.95
C ARG A 35 -1.66 -16.11 -9.75
N PHE A 36 -1.67 -15.22 -10.75
CA PHE A 36 -2.35 -13.94 -10.68
C PHE A 36 -3.68 -13.95 -11.45
N SER A 37 -4.65 -13.19 -10.94
CA SER A 37 -5.96 -13.01 -11.56
C SER A 37 -5.95 -11.89 -12.61
N TRP A 38 -5.22 -12.08 -13.73
CA TRP A 38 -5.05 -11.05 -14.75
C TRP A 38 -6.35 -10.56 -15.38
N GLN A 39 -7.37 -11.41 -15.47
CA GLN A 39 -8.69 -10.98 -15.96
C GLN A 39 -9.26 -9.86 -15.09
N SER A 40 -9.15 -9.96 -13.76
CA SER A 40 -9.62 -8.92 -12.84
C SER A 40 -8.83 -7.62 -12.99
N TYR A 41 -7.52 -7.71 -13.26
CA TYR A 41 -6.70 -6.54 -13.57
C TYR A 41 -7.14 -5.87 -14.87
N GLU A 42 -7.35 -6.63 -15.94
CA GLU A 42 -7.79 -6.09 -17.22
C GLU A 42 -9.18 -5.47 -17.15
N ASP A 43 -10.11 -6.09 -16.44
CA ASP A 43 -11.47 -5.57 -16.26
C ASP A 43 -11.44 -4.27 -15.46
N PHE A 44 -10.56 -4.17 -14.45
CA PHE A 44 -10.32 -2.93 -13.72
C PHE A 44 -9.75 -1.84 -14.63
N ALA A 45 -8.68 -2.14 -15.38
CA ALA A 45 -8.05 -1.20 -16.31
C ALA A 45 -9.03 -0.67 -17.38
N LYS A 46 -9.89 -1.54 -17.94
CA LYS A 46 -10.90 -1.14 -18.94
C LYS A 46 -11.98 -0.22 -18.39
N SER A 47 -12.22 -0.23 -17.08
CA SER A 47 -13.31 0.51 -16.44
C SER A 47 -12.85 1.76 -15.68
N HIS A 48 -11.55 2.00 -15.56
CA HIS A 48 -10.98 3.10 -14.77
C HIS A 48 -9.89 3.85 -15.55
N ASP A 49 -10.24 5.00 -16.12
CA ASP A 49 -9.28 5.96 -16.67
C ASP A 49 -9.13 7.14 -15.69
N LEU A 50 -7.94 7.25 -15.12
CA LEU A 50 -7.52 8.28 -14.18
C LEU A 50 -6.34 9.10 -14.74
N SER A 51 -6.17 9.10 -16.07
CA SER A 51 -5.12 9.85 -16.74
C SER A 51 -5.10 11.32 -16.33
N GLY A 52 -3.93 11.80 -15.90
CA GLY A 52 -3.73 13.17 -15.43
C GLY A 52 -4.19 13.43 -13.99
N GLN A 53 -4.67 12.42 -13.26
CA GLN A 53 -4.89 12.48 -11.82
C GLN A 53 -3.60 12.12 -11.07
N THR A 54 -3.41 12.74 -9.91
CA THR A 54 -2.31 12.40 -8.98
C THR A 54 -2.90 11.94 -7.66
N LEU A 55 -2.44 10.79 -7.19
CA LEU A 55 -2.83 10.19 -5.92
C LEU A 55 -1.65 10.22 -4.96
N SER A 56 -1.76 11.01 -3.90
CA SER A 56 -0.79 11.04 -2.80
C SER A 56 -1.13 9.97 -1.76
N ILE A 57 -0.15 9.13 -1.44
CA ILE A 57 -0.27 8.06 -0.44
C ILE A 57 0.82 8.24 0.61
N PHE A 58 0.45 8.24 1.88
CA PHE A 58 1.38 8.33 2.99
C PHE A 58 1.30 7.09 3.88
N GLY A 59 2.44 6.55 4.30
CA GLY A 59 2.46 5.39 5.19
C GLY A 59 3.78 5.21 5.95
N PRO A 60 3.90 4.12 6.72
CA PRO A 60 5.06 3.86 7.58
C PRO A 60 6.22 3.16 6.86
N TRP A 61 6.07 2.80 5.59
CA TRP A 61 7.04 1.92 4.91
C TRP A 61 8.20 2.70 4.33
N LEU A 62 9.40 2.17 4.61
CA LEU A 62 10.68 2.71 4.18
C LEU A 62 11.53 1.58 3.61
N GLY A 63 12.59 1.94 2.88
CA GLY A 63 13.55 0.98 2.34
C GLY A 63 12.88 -0.16 1.57
N PRO A 64 13.20 -1.44 1.85
CA PRO A 64 12.66 -2.57 1.10
C PRO A 64 11.13 -2.66 1.10
N ASP A 65 10.46 -2.29 2.19
CA ASP A 65 8.99 -2.32 2.24
C ASP A 65 8.38 -1.27 1.32
N LYS A 66 9.01 -0.09 1.23
CA LYS A 66 8.63 0.95 0.27
C LYS A 66 8.78 0.43 -1.16
N ASP A 67 9.88 -0.25 -1.47
CA ASP A 67 10.12 -0.79 -2.82
C ASP A 67 9.02 -1.79 -3.21
N LEU A 68 8.57 -2.63 -2.28
CA LEU A 68 7.45 -3.55 -2.50
C LEU A 68 6.13 -2.82 -2.77
N VAL A 69 5.82 -1.80 -1.99
CA VAL A 69 4.60 -1.00 -2.15
C VAL A 69 4.59 -0.27 -3.48
N VAL A 70 5.70 0.41 -3.83
CA VAL A 70 5.84 1.10 -5.12
C VAL A 70 5.73 0.10 -6.28
N SER A 71 6.31 -1.10 -6.16
CA SER A 71 6.17 -2.13 -7.20
C SER A 71 4.73 -2.59 -7.41
N MET A 72 3.90 -2.57 -6.36
CA MET A 72 2.47 -2.86 -6.47
C MET A 72 1.70 -1.67 -7.07
N LEU A 73 2.01 -0.45 -6.64
CA LEU A 73 1.36 0.77 -7.14
C LEU A 73 1.62 1.00 -8.63
N ALA A 74 2.76 0.57 -9.16
CA ALA A 74 3.05 0.62 -10.60
C ALA A 74 2.00 -0.12 -11.45
N TYR A 75 1.39 -1.20 -10.95
CA TYR A 75 0.30 -1.87 -11.66
C TYR A 75 -0.96 -1.01 -11.68
N PHE A 76 -1.25 -0.28 -10.60
CA PHE A 76 -2.39 0.65 -10.58
C PHE A 76 -2.17 1.82 -11.54
N GLU A 77 -0.94 2.38 -11.57
CA GLU A 77 -0.57 3.42 -12.53
C GLU A 77 -0.70 2.93 -13.98
N GLU A 78 -0.16 1.76 -14.30
CA GLU A 78 -0.27 1.16 -15.64
C GLU A 78 -1.75 0.87 -16.02
N ALA A 79 -2.56 0.40 -15.08
CA ALA A 79 -3.97 0.09 -15.32
C ALA A 79 -4.82 1.34 -15.59
N THR A 80 -4.49 2.47 -14.96
CA THR A 80 -5.39 3.62 -14.89
C THR A 80 -4.86 4.90 -15.53
N GLY A 81 -3.55 4.99 -15.77
CA GLY A 81 -2.89 6.23 -16.19
C GLY A 81 -2.71 7.28 -15.10
N ALA A 82 -3.10 6.99 -13.85
CA ALA A 82 -2.84 7.87 -12.71
C ALA A 82 -1.34 7.97 -12.42
N THR A 83 -0.93 9.06 -11.76
CA THR A 83 0.37 9.15 -11.08
C THR A 83 0.16 8.92 -9.59
N VAL A 84 0.97 8.07 -8.98
CA VAL A 84 0.93 7.78 -7.54
C VAL A 84 2.21 8.27 -6.87
N GLU A 85 2.04 9.18 -5.91
CA GLU A 85 3.13 9.69 -5.09
C GLU A 85 3.10 9.04 -3.72
N TYR A 86 3.98 8.06 -3.49
CA TYR A 86 4.14 7.43 -2.18
C TYR A 86 5.23 8.09 -1.33
N ALA A 87 4.82 8.61 -0.17
CA ALA A 87 5.71 9.08 0.89
C ALA A 87 5.70 8.10 2.07
N GLY A 88 6.88 7.81 2.61
CA GLY A 88 7.09 6.95 3.77
C GLY A 88 7.71 7.73 4.92
N SER A 89 7.35 7.42 6.18
CA SER A 89 7.94 8.02 7.37
C SER A 89 7.97 7.07 8.56
N ASP A 90 9.09 7.04 9.30
CA ASP A 90 9.20 6.36 10.59
C ASP A 90 8.43 7.10 11.71
N SER A 91 8.07 8.35 11.44
CA SER A 91 7.30 9.24 12.30
C SER A 91 5.88 9.45 11.77
N PHE A 92 5.37 8.46 11.01
CA PHE A 92 4.07 8.51 10.33
C PHE A 92 2.95 9.02 11.24
N GLU A 93 2.79 8.46 12.44
CA GLU A 93 1.69 8.81 13.35
C GLU A 93 1.70 10.28 13.77
N GLN A 94 2.87 10.87 13.92
CA GLN A 94 3.01 12.28 14.28
C GLN A 94 2.75 13.16 13.05
N GLN A 95 3.33 12.79 11.92
CA GLN A 95 3.25 13.59 10.70
C GLN A 95 1.84 13.63 10.12
N ILE A 96 1.10 12.51 10.11
CA ILE A 96 -0.28 12.49 9.57
C ILE A 96 -1.21 13.42 10.35
N VAL A 97 -1.03 13.52 11.68
CA VAL A 97 -1.79 14.45 12.52
C VAL A 97 -1.43 15.90 12.22
N ILE A 98 -0.15 16.18 11.97
CA ILE A 98 0.31 17.53 11.59
C ILE A 98 -0.29 17.91 10.22
N ASP A 99 -0.22 17.02 9.24
CA ASP A 99 -0.68 17.27 7.88
C ASP A 99 -2.20 17.47 7.82
N THR A 100 -2.98 16.68 8.56
CA THR A 100 -4.44 16.88 8.64
C THR A 100 -4.78 18.22 9.31
N GLN A 101 -4.11 18.58 10.41
CA GLN A 101 -4.31 19.85 11.10
C GLN A 101 -3.88 21.08 10.28
N ALA A 102 -2.83 20.92 9.47
CA ALA A 102 -2.36 21.94 8.54
C ALA A 102 -3.26 22.10 7.31
N GLY A 103 -4.22 21.19 7.10
CA GLY A 103 -5.12 21.21 5.95
C GLY A 103 -4.46 20.71 4.66
N SER A 104 -3.38 19.93 4.76
CA SER A 104 -2.67 19.33 3.64
C SER A 104 -2.53 17.79 3.78
N PRO A 105 -3.61 17.04 4.07
CA PRO A 105 -3.52 15.59 4.20
C PRO A 105 -3.25 14.92 2.83
N PRO A 106 -2.65 13.72 2.82
CA PRO A 106 -2.59 12.88 1.63
C PRO A 106 -4.00 12.43 1.21
N ASN A 107 -4.14 11.95 -0.02
CA ASN A 107 -5.40 11.34 -0.47
C ASN A 107 -5.67 10.01 0.24
N ILE A 108 -4.63 9.22 0.50
CA ILE A 108 -4.70 7.96 1.25
C ILE A 108 -3.63 7.93 2.33
N ALA A 109 -4.01 7.59 3.56
CA ALA A 109 -3.10 7.32 4.66
C ALA A 109 -3.17 5.85 5.08
N VAL A 110 -2.02 5.23 5.27
CA VAL A 110 -1.89 3.81 5.62
C VAL A 110 -1.61 3.69 7.11
N PHE A 111 -2.66 3.43 7.89
CA PHE A 111 -2.56 3.33 9.34
C PHE A 111 -2.06 1.95 9.79
N PRO A 112 -1.00 1.86 10.62
CA PRO A 112 -0.55 0.59 11.19
C PRO A 112 -1.49 0.06 12.29
N GLN A 113 -2.34 0.92 12.85
CA GLN A 113 -3.22 0.62 13.97
C GLN A 113 -4.55 1.38 13.87
N PRO A 114 -5.66 0.78 14.35
CA PRO A 114 -6.99 1.38 14.26
C PRO A 114 -7.19 2.60 15.17
N GLY A 115 -6.42 2.71 16.27
CA GLY A 115 -6.63 3.75 17.28
C GLY A 115 -6.43 5.18 16.75
N LEU A 116 -5.39 5.41 15.95
CA LEU A 116 -5.14 6.72 15.36
C LEU A 116 -6.16 7.07 14.28
N ALA A 117 -6.58 6.10 13.47
CA ALA A 117 -7.64 6.29 12.49
C ALA A 117 -8.97 6.68 13.17
N ALA A 118 -9.30 6.06 14.31
CA ALA A 118 -10.48 6.42 15.09
C ALA A 118 -10.41 7.84 15.66
N ASP A 119 -9.25 8.28 16.14
CA ASP A 119 -9.04 9.65 16.63
C ASP A 119 -9.22 10.68 15.51
N LEU A 120 -8.61 10.45 14.33
CA LEU A 120 -8.76 11.33 13.16
C LEU A 120 -10.20 11.35 12.63
N ALA A 121 -10.90 10.20 12.60
CA ALA A 121 -12.32 10.15 12.25
C ALA A 121 -13.18 11.03 13.17
N SER A 122 -12.93 10.98 14.48
CA SER A 122 -13.67 11.78 15.47
C SER A 122 -13.48 13.30 15.29
N LYS A 123 -12.34 13.71 14.71
CA LYS A 123 -12.01 15.10 14.38
C LYS A 123 -12.61 15.55 13.04
N GLY A 124 -13.07 14.60 12.22
CA GLY A 124 -13.59 14.82 10.88
C GLY A 124 -12.51 14.85 9.80
N ASP A 125 -11.34 14.28 10.09
CA ASP A 125 -10.19 14.28 9.19
C ASP A 125 -10.19 13.05 8.25
N LEU A 126 -11.15 12.11 8.41
CA LEU A 126 -11.34 10.96 7.54
C LEU A 126 -12.70 11.02 6.83
N VAL A 127 -12.74 10.45 5.61
CA VAL A 127 -13.96 10.38 4.79
C VAL A 127 -14.64 9.01 5.00
N PRO A 128 -15.95 8.96 5.28
CA PRO A 128 -16.70 7.70 5.32
C PRO A 128 -16.64 6.97 3.97
N LEU A 129 -16.37 5.66 3.98
CA LEU A 129 -16.24 4.84 2.78
C LEU A 129 -17.59 4.37 2.21
N GLY A 130 -18.67 4.47 3.00
CA GLY A 130 -20.03 4.13 2.57
C GLY A 130 -20.37 2.63 2.66
N ASP A 131 -21.65 2.33 2.39
CA ASP A 131 -22.19 0.97 2.55
C ASP A 131 -21.72 0.00 1.46
N ASP A 132 -21.36 0.49 0.27
CA ASP A 132 -20.87 -0.38 -0.82
C ASP A 132 -19.56 -1.06 -0.41
N VAL A 133 -18.61 -0.29 0.13
CA VAL A 133 -17.33 -0.83 0.62
C VAL A 133 -17.55 -1.75 1.82
N LYS A 134 -18.48 -1.39 2.72
CA LYS A 134 -18.85 -2.22 3.87
C LYS A 134 -19.40 -3.58 3.43
N ASN A 135 -20.35 -3.59 2.51
CA ASN A 135 -20.95 -4.83 2.00
C ASN A 135 -19.91 -5.67 1.26
N TRP A 136 -19.03 -5.03 0.47
CA TRP A 136 -17.93 -5.71 -0.18
C TRP A 136 -17.01 -6.40 0.84
N LEU A 137 -16.65 -5.75 1.94
CA LEU A 137 -15.85 -6.37 3.02
C LEU A 137 -16.57 -7.56 3.65
N ILE A 138 -17.88 -7.44 3.91
CA ILE A 138 -18.69 -8.53 4.48
C ILE A 138 -18.67 -9.76 3.56
N ASP A 139 -18.85 -9.54 2.26
CA ASP A 139 -19.01 -10.61 1.28
C ASP A 139 -17.68 -11.27 0.88
N ASN A 140 -16.57 -10.53 0.94
CA ASN A 140 -15.28 -11.00 0.40
C ASN A 140 -14.27 -11.41 1.46
N TYR A 141 -14.42 -11.00 2.73
CA TYR A 141 -13.47 -11.35 3.79
C TYR A 141 -14.06 -12.44 4.69
N ALA A 142 -13.25 -13.46 5.03
CA ALA A 142 -13.70 -14.60 5.85
C ALA A 142 -14.27 -14.21 7.23
N ALA A 143 -13.82 -13.09 7.80
CA ALA A 143 -14.33 -12.50 9.03
C ALA A 143 -14.93 -11.10 8.77
N GLY A 144 -15.66 -10.94 7.67
CA GLY A 144 -16.07 -9.65 7.11
C GLY A 144 -16.72 -8.69 8.12
N GLN A 145 -17.66 -9.16 8.95
CA GLN A 145 -18.26 -8.31 9.99
C GLN A 145 -17.24 -7.84 11.03
N SER A 146 -16.30 -8.68 11.44
CA SER A 146 -15.23 -8.29 12.37
C SER A 146 -14.31 -7.23 11.77
N TRP A 147 -14.04 -7.30 10.47
CA TRP A 147 -13.27 -6.28 9.75
C TRP A 147 -14.02 -4.96 9.63
N VAL A 148 -15.33 -5.00 9.36
CA VAL A 148 -16.20 -3.83 9.38
C VAL A 148 -16.19 -3.19 10.77
N ASP A 149 -16.35 -3.98 11.83
CA ASP A 149 -16.41 -3.48 13.20
C ASP A 149 -15.08 -2.84 13.64
N LEU A 150 -13.95 -3.45 13.26
CA LEU A 150 -12.59 -2.96 13.52
C LEU A 150 -12.29 -1.64 12.80
N SER A 151 -12.92 -1.43 11.64
CA SER A 151 -12.64 -0.30 10.74
C SER A 151 -13.71 0.80 10.79
N SER A 152 -14.70 0.64 11.67
CA SER A 152 -15.80 1.59 11.84
C SER A 152 -15.68 2.37 13.14
N TYR A 153 -15.71 3.69 13.07
CA TYR A 153 -15.46 4.60 14.19
C TYR A 153 -16.54 5.67 14.28
N LYS A 154 -16.64 6.35 15.43
CA LYS A 154 -17.49 7.55 15.55
C LYS A 154 -16.85 8.71 14.78
N GLY A 155 -17.61 9.29 13.86
CA GLY A 155 -17.24 10.50 13.15
C GLY A 155 -17.43 11.76 13.98
N LYS A 156 -17.12 12.91 13.38
CA LYS A 156 -17.38 14.24 13.94
C LYS A 156 -18.88 14.52 14.18
N ASP A 157 -19.75 13.85 13.43
CA ASP A 157 -21.20 13.86 13.60
C ASP A 157 -21.69 13.01 14.79
N GLY A 158 -20.79 12.24 15.42
CA GLY A 158 -21.10 11.33 16.51
C GLY A 158 -21.59 9.95 16.07
N GLU A 159 -21.82 9.76 14.76
CA GLU A 159 -22.34 8.52 14.18
C GLU A 159 -21.20 7.58 13.80
N LYS A 160 -21.49 6.27 13.83
CA LYS A 160 -20.49 5.25 13.51
C LYS A 160 -20.50 4.97 12.01
N HIS A 161 -19.39 5.24 11.33
CA HIS A 161 -19.21 4.95 9.90
C HIS A 161 -17.99 4.08 9.65
N LEU A 162 -17.95 3.39 8.51
CA LEU A 162 -16.75 2.72 8.02
C LEU A 162 -15.76 3.77 7.50
N TYR A 163 -14.56 3.82 8.07
CA TYR A 163 -13.54 4.83 7.74
C TYR A 163 -12.23 4.24 7.20
N ALA A 164 -11.98 2.94 7.43
CA ALA A 164 -10.76 2.29 7.00
C ALA A 164 -11.06 1.03 6.18
N PHE A 165 -10.17 0.73 5.23
CA PHE A 165 -10.18 -0.50 4.46
C PHE A 165 -9.03 -1.40 4.92
N PRO A 166 -9.29 -2.53 5.59
CA PRO A 166 -8.23 -3.44 6.01
C PRO A 166 -7.72 -4.22 4.80
N TYR A 167 -6.41 -4.17 4.53
CA TYR A 167 -5.78 -4.90 3.42
C TYR A 167 -4.64 -5.82 3.87
N LYS A 168 -4.16 -5.68 5.11
CA LYS A 168 -3.08 -6.47 5.72
C LYS A 168 -3.32 -6.63 7.21
N ALA A 169 -2.87 -7.75 7.76
CA ALA A 169 -2.83 -8.01 9.20
C ALA A 169 -1.49 -8.64 9.59
N ASP A 170 -0.94 -8.21 10.72
CA ASP A 170 0.30 -8.73 11.29
C ASP A 170 0.03 -9.36 12.67
N LEU A 171 0.59 -10.54 12.92
CA LEU A 171 0.61 -11.14 14.25
C LEU A 171 1.81 -10.61 15.03
N LYS A 172 1.55 -9.92 16.15
CA LYS A 172 2.59 -9.28 16.98
C LYS A 172 3.02 -10.13 18.19
N SER A 173 2.31 -11.20 18.50
CA SER A 173 2.56 -12.07 19.66
C SER A 173 3.45 -13.27 19.34
N LEU A 174 4.39 -13.13 18.41
CA LEU A 174 5.32 -14.19 18.01
C LEU A 174 6.68 -14.00 18.70
N VAL A 175 7.28 -15.10 19.13
CA VAL A 175 8.67 -15.15 19.62
C VAL A 175 9.49 -15.90 18.59
N TRP A 176 10.53 -15.25 18.08
CA TRP A 176 11.46 -15.83 17.11
C TRP A 176 12.72 -16.32 17.82
N TYR A 177 13.16 -17.55 17.50
CA TYR A 177 14.38 -18.14 18.02
C TYR A 177 15.08 -18.95 16.93
N VAL A 178 16.36 -19.29 17.12
CA VAL A 178 17.14 -20.12 16.21
C VAL A 178 17.16 -21.55 16.76
N PRO A 179 16.52 -22.54 16.12
CA PRO A 179 16.44 -23.90 16.63
C PRO A 179 17.80 -24.56 16.84
N GLU A 180 18.77 -24.28 15.98
CA GLU A 180 20.14 -24.80 16.09
C GLU A 180 20.82 -24.33 17.38
N ASN A 181 20.73 -23.04 17.70
CA ASN A 181 21.27 -22.49 18.95
C ASN A 181 20.63 -23.13 20.19
N PHE A 182 19.32 -23.40 20.15
CA PHE A 182 18.62 -24.06 21.25
C PHE A 182 19.08 -25.50 21.42
N ALA A 183 19.23 -26.24 20.32
CA ALA A 183 19.72 -27.61 20.34
C ALA A 183 21.17 -27.70 20.86
N ASP A 184 22.05 -26.81 20.39
CA ASP A 184 23.47 -26.78 20.79
C ASP A 184 23.65 -26.43 22.27
N ALA A 185 22.81 -25.54 22.80
CA ALA A 185 22.84 -25.12 24.21
C ALA A 185 21.96 -25.98 25.15
N GLY A 186 21.19 -26.93 24.62
CA GLY A 186 20.32 -27.80 25.41
C GLY A 186 19.06 -27.11 25.96
N TYR A 187 18.54 -26.10 25.26
CA TYR A 187 17.33 -25.37 25.65
C TYR A 187 16.06 -25.98 25.04
N GLU A 188 15.02 -26.07 25.87
CA GLU A 188 13.68 -26.44 25.45
C GLU A 188 12.87 -25.20 25.05
N VAL A 189 11.94 -25.36 24.10
CA VAL A 189 11.09 -24.26 23.64
C VAL A 189 10.03 -23.94 24.71
N PRO A 190 10.01 -22.71 25.27
CA PRO A 190 9.10 -22.36 26.36
C PRO A 190 7.65 -22.35 25.87
N GLN A 191 6.76 -22.94 26.66
CA GLN A 191 5.31 -23.00 26.36
C GLN A 191 4.50 -21.96 27.14
N THR A 192 5.12 -21.30 28.11
CA THR A 192 4.49 -20.26 28.94
C THR A 192 5.39 -19.03 29.04
N MET A 193 4.82 -17.91 29.49
CA MET A 193 5.59 -16.69 29.74
C MET A 193 6.54 -16.86 30.92
N GLU A 194 6.17 -17.68 31.90
CA GLU A 194 6.98 -18.06 33.05
C GLU A 194 8.20 -18.88 32.60
N ASP A 195 8.00 -19.88 31.74
CA ASP A 195 9.10 -20.68 31.18
C ASP A 195 10.03 -19.81 30.32
N LEU A 196 9.47 -18.88 29.54
CA LEU A 196 10.26 -17.96 28.72
C LEU A 196 11.15 -17.06 29.59
N LYS A 197 10.63 -16.58 30.73
CA LYS A 197 11.43 -15.79 31.70
C LYS A 197 12.52 -16.63 32.34
N ALA A 198 12.19 -17.83 32.81
CA ALA A 198 13.17 -18.75 33.41
C ALA A 198 14.28 -19.11 32.41
N LEU A 199 13.91 -19.40 31.14
CA LEU A 199 14.86 -19.65 30.08
C LEU A 199 15.74 -18.42 29.79
N THR A 200 15.17 -17.22 29.82
CA THR A 200 15.95 -15.98 29.65
C THR A 200 17.00 -15.83 30.75
N GLU A 201 16.65 -16.12 32.01
CA GLU A 201 17.60 -16.08 33.14
C GLU A 201 18.68 -17.17 33.01
N GLN A 202 18.31 -18.36 32.54
CA GLN A 202 19.26 -19.44 32.27
C GLN A 202 20.25 -19.05 31.17
N ILE A 203 19.78 -18.53 30.04
CA ILE A 203 20.66 -18.08 28.93
C ILE A 203 21.67 -17.05 29.44
N VAL A 204 21.25 -16.09 30.26
CA VAL A 204 22.18 -15.10 30.85
C VAL A 204 23.22 -15.75 31.77
N ALA A 205 22.83 -16.78 32.53
CA ALA A 205 23.74 -17.50 33.41
C ALA A 205 24.75 -18.37 32.65
N ASP A 206 24.35 -18.89 31.48
CA ASP A 206 25.18 -19.74 30.62
C ASP A 206 26.20 -18.94 29.80
N GLY A 207 25.91 -17.66 29.48
CA GLY A 207 26.83 -16.69 28.85
C GLY A 207 26.50 -16.35 27.41
#